data_AF-A0A956KUN6-F1
#
_entry.id   AF-A0A956KUN6-F1
#
_cell.length_a   1.000
_cell.length_b   1.000
_cell.length_c   1.000
_cell.angle_alpha   90.00
_cell.angle_beta   90.00
_cell.angle_gamma   90.00
#
_symmetry.space_group_name_H-M   'P 1'
#
loop_
_entity.id
_entity.type
_entity.pdbx_description
1 polymer ?
#
loop_
_entity_poly.entity_id
_entity_poly.type
_entity_poly.pdbx_seq_one_letter_code
_entity_poly.pdbx_strand_id
1 'polypeptide(L)'
;MGATVPLPAMAGPAEIDTDYRGPAEIDTNYQDGSAGSARALTQQGQAAFDAGDYLGAAAAWRKILDILPENELNREERENALLISLEAYKQAFRRVSLEGTSDGAQYLRDALALCDAYTKEVGRVHGPTGVSPAVVESRVEIEGMLTGVGPGEPRTPIVPAPDTGLVLEPDNIHRGSGKNGTGLIALGSVSIVVGLAMMPLVIIGAKRHKTANEDI
;
A
#
# COMPACT_ATOMS: atom_id res chain seq x y z
N MET A 1 24.87 69.47 41.65
CA MET A 1 25.13 69.48 40.20
C MET A 1 24.67 68.14 39.65
N GLY A 2 23.42 68.05 39.20
CA GLY A 2 22.81 66.80 38.70
C GLY A 2 22.87 66.77 37.18
N ALA A 3 23.50 65.75 36.61
CA ALA A 3 23.57 65.55 35.17
C ALA A 3 22.25 64.93 34.67
N THR A 4 21.50 65.70 33.89
CA THR A 4 20.31 65.24 33.17
C THR A 4 20.76 64.38 31.98
N VAL A 5 20.49 63.08 32.03
CA VAL A 5 20.71 62.18 30.89
C VAL A 5 19.53 62.35 29.91
N PRO A 6 19.74 62.71 28.64
CA PRO A 6 18.64 62.78 27.68
C PRO A 6 18.13 61.39 27.32
N LEU A 7 16.81 61.21 27.37
CA LEU A 7 16.11 60.03 26.88
C LEU A 7 16.31 59.89 25.35
N PRO A 8 16.55 58.69 24.82
CA PRO A 8 16.61 58.47 23.38
C PRO A 8 15.25 58.72 22.74
N ALA A 9 15.28 59.42 21.60
CA ALA A 9 14.12 59.67 20.77
C ALA A 9 13.49 58.33 20.32
N MET A 10 12.23 58.14 20.70
CA MET A 10 11.41 57.01 20.24
C MET A 10 11.30 57.09 18.72
N ALA A 11 11.87 56.12 18.03
CA ALA A 11 11.66 55.91 16.61
C ALA A 11 10.15 55.77 16.34
N GLY A 12 9.68 56.47 15.31
CA GLY A 12 8.28 56.52 14.93
C GLY A 12 7.66 55.15 14.63
N PRO A 13 6.33 55.07 14.53
CA PRO A 13 5.64 53.82 14.21
C PRO A 13 6.18 53.30 12.89
N ALA A 14 6.73 52.08 12.90
CA ALA A 14 7.05 51.35 11.70
C ALA A 14 5.78 51.28 10.84
N GLU A 15 5.86 51.83 9.63
CA GLU A 15 4.84 51.60 8.60
C GLU A 15 4.65 50.09 8.49
N ILE A 16 3.47 49.64 8.89
CA ILE A 16 3.05 48.26 8.65
C ILE A 16 2.87 48.18 7.14
N ASP A 17 3.87 47.59 6.49
CA ASP A 17 3.80 47.18 5.11
C ASP A 17 2.60 46.23 4.96
N THR A 18 1.49 46.77 4.46
CA THR A 18 0.24 46.04 4.25
C THR A 18 0.30 45.03 3.10
N ASP A 19 1.47 44.84 2.48
CA ASP A 19 1.75 43.80 1.49
C ASP A 19 2.29 42.49 2.11
N TYR A 20 2.05 42.24 3.41
CA TYR A 20 2.19 40.90 3.97
C TYR A 20 1.15 39.95 3.36
N ARG A 21 1.48 39.43 2.19
CA ARG A 21 0.84 38.27 1.56
C ARG A 21 1.14 37.07 2.46
N GLY A 22 0.17 36.75 3.32
CA GLY A 22 0.24 35.58 4.19
C GLY A 22 0.56 34.29 3.43
N PRO A 23 1.02 33.23 4.12
CA PRO A 23 1.34 31.97 3.48
C PRO A 23 0.15 31.50 2.65
N ALA A 24 0.41 31.31 1.36
CA ALA A 24 -0.41 30.69 0.33
C ALA A 24 -1.83 30.31 0.79
N GLU A 25 -2.83 30.99 0.24
CA GLU A 25 -4.18 30.43 0.14
C GLU A 25 -4.03 28.98 -0.33
N ILE A 26 -4.25 28.03 0.58
CA ILE A 26 -4.35 26.62 0.23
C ILE A 26 -5.56 26.56 -0.67
N ASP A 27 -5.31 26.42 -1.96
CA ASP A 27 -6.33 26.33 -3.00
C ASP A 27 -7.14 25.05 -2.74
N THR A 28 -8.20 25.20 -1.95
CA THR A 28 -9.09 24.13 -1.49
C THR A 28 -9.74 23.39 -2.67
N ASN A 29 -9.74 23.98 -3.87
CA ASN A 29 -10.17 23.35 -5.11
C ASN A 29 -9.26 22.20 -5.58
N TYR A 30 -7.98 22.17 -5.20
CA TYR A 30 -7.06 21.09 -5.62
C TYR A 30 -7.33 19.77 -4.87
N GLN A 31 -7.91 19.84 -3.68
CA GLN A 31 -8.15 18.66 -2.83
C GLN A 31 -9.46 17.92 -3.20
N ASP A 32 -10.48 18.62 -3.68
CA ASP A 32 -11.79 17.99 -3.95
C ASP A 32 -11.74 17.05 -5.17
N GLY A 33 -11.06 17.46 -6.25
CA GLY A 33 -10.87 16.62 -7.44
C GLY A 33 -9.97 15.40 -7.22
N SER A 34 -8.95 15.53 -6.37
CA SER A 34 -8.01 14.45 -6.06
C SER A 34 -8.62 13.42 -5.10
N ALA A 35 -9.42 13.84 -4.13
CA ALA A 35 -10.16 12.93 -3.25
C ALA A 35 -11.18 12.06 -4.01
N GLY A 36 -11.95 12.66 -4.92
CA GLY A 36 -12.87 11.92 -5.79
C GLY A 36 -12.16 10.89 -6.67
N SER A 37 -11.00 11.29 -7.23
CA SER A 37 -10.15 10.43 -8.05
C SER A 37 -9.54 9.26 -7.24
N ALA A 38 -9.07 9.53 -6.03
CA ALA A 38 -8.53 8.50 -5.13
C ALA A 38 -9.59 7.46 -4.79
N ARG A 39 -10.81 7.89 -4.44
CA ARG A 39 -11.92 6.98 -4.15
C ARG A 39 -12.29 6.10 -5.35
N ALA A 40 -12.26 6.64 -6.57
CA ALA A 40 -12.52 5.88 -7.78
C ALA A 40 -11.42 4.83 -8.02
N LEU A 41 -10.15 5.21 -7.84
CA LEU A 41 -9.01 4.29 -7.92
C LEU A 41 -9.06 3.19 -6.86
N THR A 42 -9.50 3.50 -5.63
CA THR A 42 -9.70 2.50 -4.58
C THR A 42 -10.73 1.45 -4.99
N GLN A 43 -11.86 1.88 -5.55
CA GLN A 43 -12.90 0.97 -6.06
C GLN A 43 -12.43 0.16 -7.26
N GLN A 44 -11.71 0.78 -8.18
CA GLN A 44 -11.11 0.11 -9.34
C GLN A 44 -10.14 -0.98 -8.88
N GLY A 45 -9.24 -0.66 -7.94
CA GLY A 45 -8.28 -1.62 -7.43
C GLY A 45 -8.95 -2.77 -6.69
N GLN A 46 -9.98 -2.49 -5.90
CA GLN A 46 -10.76 -3.54 -5.24
C GLN A 46 -11.45 -4.46 -6.25
N ALA A 47 -12.11 -3.91 -7.27
CA ALA A 47 -12.77 -4.70 -8.31
C ALA A 47 -11.78 -5.58 -9.09
N ALA A 48 -10.59 -5.06 -9.40
CA ALA A 48 -9.52 -5.84 -10.03
C ALA A 48 -9.02 -6.96 -9.12
N PHE A 49 -8.85 -6.68 -7.82
CA PHE A 49 -8.42 -7.67 -6.83
C PHE A 49 -9.45 -8.80 -6.70
N ASP A 50 -10.74 -8.46 -6.61
CA ASP A 50 -11.84 -9.43 -6.53
C ASP A 50 -11.95 -10.30 -7.80
N ALA A 51 -11.58 -9.75 -8.96
CA ALA A 51 -11.48 -10.48 -10.22
C ALA A 51 -10.20 -11.35 -10.33
N GLY A 52 -9.31 -11.30 -9.34
CA GLY A 52 -8.00 -11.98 -9.36
C GLY A 52 -6.96 -11.32 -10.27
N ASP A 53 -7.24 -10.12 -10.79
CA ASP A 53 -6.28 -9.27 -11.48
C ASP A 53 -5.48 -8.46 -10.47
N TYR A 54 -4.56 -9.15 -9.80
CA TYR A 54 -3.76 -8.55 -8.73
C TYR A 54 -2.80 -7.46 -9.23
N LEU A 55 -2.32 -7.55 -10.48
CA LEU A 55 -1.46 -6.50 -11.03
C LEU A 55 -2.26 -5.25 -11.40
N GLY A 56 -3.46 -5.43 -11.96
CA GLY A 56 -4.41 -4.33 -12.17
C GLY A 56 -4.78 -3.64 -10.86
N ALA A 57 -5.00 -4.42 -9.80
CA ALA A 57 -5.27 -3.91 -8.45
C ALA A 57 -4.11 -3.05 -7.91
N ALA A 58 -2.89 -3.59 -7.93
CA ALA A 58 -1.69 -2.88 -7.51
C ALA A 58 -1.48 -1.58 -8.32
N ALA A 59 -1.69 -1.63 -9.63
CA ALA A 59 -1.55 -0.46 -10.49
C ALA A 59 -2.56 0.65 -10.16
N ALA A 60 -3.83 0.28 -9.89
CA ALA A 60 -4.87 1.23 -9.51
C ALA A 60 -4.57 1.91 -8.17
N TRP A 61 -4.19 1.14 -7.14
CA TRP A 61 -3.84 1.70 -5.84
C TRP A 61 -2.54 2.50 -5.87
N ARG A 62 -1.55 2.10 -6.67
CA ARG A 62 -0.33 2.92 -6.88
C ARG A 62 -0.65 4.31 -7.41
N LYS A 63 -1.61 4.44 -8.34
CA LYS A 63 -2.00 5.77 -8.89
C LYS A 63 -2.50 6.72 -7.80
N ILE A 64 -3.01 6.21 -6.67
CA ILE A 64 -3.40 7.06 -5.52
C ILE A 64 -2.17 7.80 -4.96
N LEU A 65 -1.01 7.13 -4.90
CA LEU A 65 0.25 7.74 -4.48
C LEU A 65 0.77 8.79 -5.49
N ASP A 66 0.36 8.69 -6.75
CA ASP A 66 0.75 9.67 -7.77
C ASP A 66 -0.09 10.95 -7.69
N ILE A 67 -1.38 10.84 -7.29
CA ILE A 67 -2.32 11.97 -7.27
C ILE A 67 -2.45 12.65 -5.91
N LEU A 68 -2.26 11.93 -4.81
CA LEU A 68 -2.31 12.50 -3.47
C LEU A 68 -0.91 12.96 -3.08
N PRO A 69 -0.64 14.25 -2.88
CA PRO A 69 0.68 14.69 -2.41
C PRO A 69 0.96 14.21 -0.99
N GLU A 70 2.22 13.89 -0.68
CA GLU A 70 2.67 13.57 0.69
C GLU A 70 2.55 14.80 1.61
N ASN A 71 1.65 14.71 2.60
CA ASN A 71 1.43 15.68 3.67
C ASN A 71 0.60 15.02 4.79
N GLU A 72 0.48 15.69 5.94
CA GLU A 72 -0.25 15.15 7.11
C GLU A 72 -1.71 14.77 6.83
N LEU A 73 -2.40 15.46 5.91
CA LEU A 73 -3.80 15.17 5.60
C LEU A 73 -3.97 13.88 4.78
N ASN A 74 -3.06 13.65 3.84
CA ASN A 74 -3.14 12.51 2.91
C ASN A 74 -2.36 11.29 3.37
N ARG A 75 -1.57 11.42 4.43
CA ARG A 75 -0.61 10.40 4.87
C ARG A 75 -1.27 9.05 5.12
N GLU A 76 -2.39 9.02 5.85
CA GLU A 76 -3.10 7.78 6.15
C GLU A 76 -3.62 7.10 4.87
N GLU A 77 -4.24 7.86 3.97
CA GLU A 77 -4.77 7.32 2.72
C GLU A 77 -3.66 6.80 1.80
N ARG A 78 -2.54 7.52 1.71
CA ARG A 78 -1.36 7.09 0.96
C ARG A 78 -0.73 5.84 1.55
N GLU A 79 -0.59 5.76 2.87
CA GLU A 79 -0.06 4.58 3.52
C GLU A 79 -0.95 3.35 3.27
N ASN A 80 -2.27 3.53 3.41
CA ASN A 80 -3.23 2.47 3.13
C ASN A 80 -3.12 1.99 1.67
N ALA A 81 -3.12 2.93 0.71
CA ALA A 81 -2.96 2.63 -0.72
C ALA A 81 -1.66 1.87 -1.03
N LEU A 82 -0.55 2.22 -0.36
CA LEU A 82 0.69 1.46 -0.46
C LEU A 82 0.50 0.04 0.06
N LEU A 83 0.02 -0.14 1.29
CA LEU A 83 -0.06 -1.45 1.93
C LEU A 83 -0.96 -2.42 1.14
N ILE A 84 -2.10 -1.96 0.63
CA ILE A 84 -2.97 -2.78 -0.22
C ILE A 84 -2.34 -3.07 -1.58
N SER A 85 -1.58 -2.14 -2.16
CA SER A 85 -0.80 -2.40 -3.38
C SER A 85 0.30 -3.46 -3.16
N LEU A 86 0.98 -3.43 -2.02
CA LEU A 86 1.99 -4.43 -1.67
C LEU A 86 1.37 -5.81 -1.46
N GLU A 87 0.19 -5.88 -0.83
CA GLU A 87 -0.56 -7.13 -0.70
C GLU A 87 -0.96 -7.70 -2.08
N ALA A 88 -1.45 -6.86 -2.99
CA ALA A 88 -1.73 -7.28 -4.36
C ALA A 88 -0.50 -7.86 -5.08
N TYR A 89 0.68 -7.25 -4.97
CA TYR A 89 1.89 -7.85 -5.53
C TYR A 89 2.24 -9.21 -4.91
N LYS A 90 2.07 -9.37 -3.59
CA LYS A 90 2.27 -10.66 -2.91
C LYS A 90 1.28 -11.72 -3.43
N GLN A 91 0.02 -11.36 -3.68
CA GLN A 91 -0.97 -12.27 -4.26
C GLN A 91 -0.65 -12.63 -5.71
N ALA A 92 -0.22 -11.66 -6.52
CA ALA A 92 0.27 -11.89 -7.88
C ALA A 92 1.42 -12.91 -7.87
N PHE A 93 2.41 -12.72 -6.99
CA PHE A 93 3.54 -13.63 -6.79
C PHE A 93 3.10 -15.03 -6.39
N ARG A 94 2.19 -15.17 -5.41
CA ARG A 94 1.69 -16.48 -4.95
C ARG A 94 1.00 -17.21 -6.10
N ARG A 95 0.18 -16.51 -6.90
CA ARG A 95 -0.52 -17.08 -8.05
C ARG A 95 0.45 -17.63 -9.09
N VAL A 96 1.42 -16.84 -9.53
CA VAL A 96 2.39 -17.31 -10.55
C VAL A 96 3.33 -18.40 -10.03
N SER A 97 3.64 -18.38 -8.73
CA SER A 97 4.44 -19.43 -8.09
C SER A 97 3.72 -20.78 -8.08
N LEU A 98 2.39 -20.78 -7.91
CA LEU A 98 1.57 -21.99 -8.03
C LEU A 98 1.49 -22.50 -9.47
N GLU A 99 1.52 -21.58 -10.44
CA GLU A 99 1.55 -21.89 -11.88
C GLU A 99 2.95 -22.32 -12.37
N GLY A 100 3.98 -22.20 -11.52
CA GLY A 100 5.36 -22.60 -11.81
C GLY A 100 6.07 -21.67 -12.80
N THR A 101 5.63 -20.42 -12.94
CA THR A 101 6.26 -19.48 -13.88
C THR A 101 7.37 -18.67 -13.18
N SER A 102 8.46 -18.38 -13.91
CA SER A 102 9.65 -17.73 -13.37
C SER A 102 9.51 -16.22 -13.14
N ASP A 103 8.37 -15.62 -13.49
CA ASP A 103 8.18 -14.17 -13.49
C ASP A 103 7.79 -13.60 -12.11
N GLY A 104 7.49 -14.46 -11.13
CA GLY A 104 7.06 -14.03 -9.80
C GLY A 104 8.07 -13.15 -9.05
N ALA A 105 9.37 -13.39 -9.24
CA ALA A 105 10.42 -12.56 -8.63
C ALA A 105 10.32 -11.09 -9.06
N GLN A 106 9.84 -10.81 -10.27
CA GLN A 106 9.71 -9.45 -10.77
C GLN A 106 8.62 -8.68 -10.00
N TYR A 107 7.49 -9.31 -9.68
CA TYR A 107 6.44 -8.67 -8.90
C TYR A 107 6.90 -8.24 -7.51
N LEU A 108 7.74 -9.07 -6.87
CA LEU A 108 8.32 -8.72 -5.57
C LEU A 108 9.32 -7.57 -5.68
N ARG A 109 10.12 -7.51 -6.75
CA ARG A 109 11.03 -6.37 -7.01
C ARG A 109 10.27 -5.08 -7.28
N ASP A 110 9.20 -5.15 -8.06
CA ASP A 110 8.34 -4.00 -8.33
C ASP A 110 7.68 -3.48 -7.05
N ALA A 111 7.25 -4.38 -6.16
CA ALA A 111 6.74 -4.04 -4.83
C ALA A 111 7.78 -3.36 -3.94
N LEU A 112 9.03 -3.85 -3.92
CA LEU A 112 10.13 -3.20 -3.18
C LEU A 112 10.46 -1.82 -3.74
N ALA A 113 10.51 -1.67 -5.07
CA ALA A 113 10.75 -0.38 -5.71
C ALA A 113 9.66 0.64 -5.34
N LEU A 114 8.39 0.20 -5.27
CA LEU A 114 7.28 1.02 -4.81
C LEU A 114 7.44 1.43 -3.33
N CYS A 115 7.77 0.48 -2.46
CA CYS A 115 8.01 0.74 -1.04
C CYS A 115 9.18 1.71 -0.80
N ASP A 116 10.27 1.58 -1.56
CA ASP A 116 11.43 2.46 -1.50
C ASP A 116 11.08 3.89 -1.96
N ALA A 117 10.30 4.01 -3.03
CA ALA A 117 9.83 5.30 -3.53
C ALA A 117 8.98 6.02 -2.48
N TYR A 118 8.00 5.33 -1.87
CA TYR A 118 7.18 5.87 -0.80
C TYR A 118 8.03 6.27 0.43
N THR A 119 8.91 5.38 0.90
CA THR A 119 9.76 5.63 2.07
C THR A 119 10.65 6.85 1.87
N LYS A 120 11.18 7.04 0.67
CA LYS A 120 11.99 8.21 0.31
C LYS A 120 11.16 9.50 0.38
N GLU A 121 9.92 9.48 -0.10
CA GLU A 121 9.04 10.64 -0.08
C GLU A 121 8.61 11.01 1.35
N VAL A 122 8.15 10.02 2.13
CA VAL A 122 7.80 10.20 3.55
C VAL A 122 9.00 10.72 4.34
N GLY A 123 10.20 10.15 4.12
CA GLY A 123 11.43 10.58 4.76
C GLY A 123 11.80 12.03 4.46
N ARG A 124 11.45 12.53 3.26
CA ARG A 124 11.66 13.93 2.86
C ARG A 124 10.71 14.89 3.58
N VAL A 125 9.46 14.50 3.80
CA VAL A 125 8.41 15.37 4.37
C VAL A 125 8.35 15.29 5.90
N HIS A 126 8.41 14.08 6.44
CA HIS A 126 8.19 13.81 7.87
C HIS A 126 9.47 13.38 8.62
N GLY A 127 10.59 13.26 7.91
CA GLY A 127 11.85 12.78 8.48
C GLY A 127 11.93 11.24 8.59
N PRO A 128 13.05 10.71 9.10
CA PRO A 128 13.37 9.28 9.06
C PRO A 128 12.42 8.40 9.88
N THR A 129 11.69 8.97 10.84
CA THR A 129 10.70 8.26 11.67
C THR A 129 9.28 8.33 11.10
N GLY A 130 9.11 8.91 9.90
CA GLY A 130 7.79 9.06 9.28
C GLY A 130 7.19 7.76 8.74
N VAL A 131 8.02 6.74 8.49
CA VAL A 131 7.55 5.45 7.97
C VAL A 131 6.94 4.63 9.09
N SER A 132 5.74 4.10 8.88
CA SER A 132 5.07 3.29 9.89
C SER A 132 5.69 1.89 10.02
N PRO A 133 5.52 1.24 11.19
CA PRO A 133 5.95 -0.15 11.38
C PRO A 133 5.33 -1.12 10.37
N ALA A 134 4.07 -0.92 9.96
CA ALA A 134 3.39 -1.80 9.01
C ALA A 134 4.07 -1.81 7.63
N VAL A 135 4.56 -0.65 7.16
CA VAL A 135 5.32 -0.55 5.91
C VAL A 135 6.66 -1.27 6.03
N VAL A 136 7.35 -1.12 7.16
CA VAL A 136 8.62 -1.83 7.43
C VAL A 136 8.41 -3.34 7.47
N GLU A 137 7.38 -3.82 8.17
CA GLU A 137 7.03 -5.23 8.26
C GLU A 137 6.69 -5.82 6.88
N SER A 138 5.87 -5.13 6.09
CA SER A 138 5.53 -5.59 4.74
C SER A 138 6.76 -5.64 3.82
N ARG A 139 7.70 -4.69 3.95
CA ARG A 139 8.97 -4.72 3.22
C ARG A 139 9.78 -5.97 3.57
N VAL A 140 9.96 -6.25 4.85
CA VAL A 140 10.71 -7.43 5.33
C VAL A 140 10.07 -8.72 4.84
N GLU A 141 8.73 -8.81 4.82
CA GLU A 141 8.02 -9.96 4.26
C GLU A 141 8.36 -10.17 2.77
N ILE A 142 8.33 -9.10 1.96
CA ILE A 142 8.64 -9.15 0.53
C ILE A 142 10.11 -9.54 0.29
N GLU A 143 11.05 -8.98 1.06
CA GLU A 143 12.48 -9.36 1.00
C GLU A 143 12.69 -10.84 1.36
N GLY A 144 11.95 -11.35 2.35
CA GLY A 144 11.94 -12.76 2.72
C GLY A 144 11.42 -13.66 1.59
N MET A 145 10.32 -13.27 0.94
CA MET A 145 9.80 -13.98 -0.24
C MET A 145 10.80 -13.99 -1.38
N LEU A 146 11.44 -12.85 -1.68
CA LEU A 146 12.42 -12.75 -2.76
C LEU A 146 13.65 -13.62 -2.51
N THR A 147 14.12 -13.68 -1.26
CA THR A 147 15.22 -14.57 -0.85
C THR A 147 14.87 -16.04 -1.08
N GLY A 148 13.61 -16.43 -0.82
CA GLY A 148 13.12 -17.80 -1.02
C GLY A 148 13.06 -18.25 -2.49
N VAL A 149 12.94 -17.31 -3.44
CA VAL A 149 12.89 -17.60 -4.89
C VAL A 149 14.29 -17.84 -5.49
N GLY A 150 15.36 -17.44 -4.79
CA GLY A 150 16.73 -17.44 -5.33
C GLY A 150 16.97 -16.32 -6.36
N PRO A 151 18.21 -16.16 -6.86
CA PRO A 151 18.55 -15.11 -7.81
C PRO A 151 17.99 -15.44 -9.20
N GLY A 152 16.69 -15.26 -9.42
CA GLY A 152 16.11 -15.27 -10.76
C GLY A 152 16.63 -14.08 -11.57
N GLU A 153 16.81 -14.23 -12.89
CA GLU A 153 17.26 -13.13 -13.74
C GLU A 153 16.31 -11.91 -13.64
N PRO A 154 16.83 -10.68 -13.46
CA PRO A 154 16.01 -9.47 -13.52
C PRO A 154 15.49 -9.27 -14.94
N ARG A 155 14.17 -9.11 -15.10
CA ARG A 155 13.57 -8.63 -16.34
C ARG A 155 13.26 -7.15 -16.20
N THR A 156 13.15 -6.46 -17.34
CA THR A 156 12.81 -5.04 -17.41
C THR A 156 11.48 -4.78 -16.70
N PRO A 157 11.32 -3.63 -16.00
CA PRO A 157 10.07 -3.27 -15.34
C PRO A 157 8.88 -3.39 -16.29
N ILE A 158 7.79 -3.98 -15.81
CA ILE A 158 6.53 -4.03 -16.57
C ILE A 158 6.00 -2.59 -16.63
N VAL A 159 6.21 -1.93 -17.76
CA VAL A 159 5.45 -0.73 -18.11
C VAL A 159 4.02 -1.20 -18.37
N PRO A 160 3.01 -0.76 -17.60
CA PRO A 160 1.64 -1.14 -17.89
C PRO A 160 1.31 -0.70 -19.32
N ALA A 161 0.74 -1.63 -20.10
CA ALA A 161 0.29 -1.33 -21.44
C ALA A 161 -0.62 -0.10 -21.40
N PRO A 162 -0.52 0.82 -22.38
CA PRO A 162 -1.43 1.96 -22.44
C PRO A 162 -2.87 1.46 -22.43
N ASP A 163 -3.69 2.12 -21.61
CA ASP A 163 -5.14 1.91 -21.47
C ASP A 163 -5.75 1.76 -22.87
N THR A 164 -6.00 0.52 -23.29
CA THR A 164 -6.94 0.25 -24.37
C THR A 164 -8.29 0.37 -23.70
N GLY A 165 -8.81 1.60 -23.72
CA GLY A 165 -10.07 1.96 -23.07
C GLY A 165 -11.13 0.89 -23.35
N LEU A 166 -11.39 0.06 -22.34
CA LEU A 166 -12.52 -0.85 -22.35
C LEU A 166 -13.75 0.01 -22.21
N VAL A 167 -14.34 0.35 -23.36
CA VAL A 167 -15.72 0.77 -23.46
C VAL A 167 -16.55 -0.41 -22.93
N LEU A 168 -17.00 -0.29 -21.68
CA LEU A 168 -18.00 -1.19 -21.14
C LEU A 168 -19.33 -0.87 -21.85
N GLU A 169 -19.66 -1.64 -22.89
CA GLU A 169 -21.05 -1.73 -23.33
C GLU A 169 -21.88 -2.35 -22.19
N PRO A 170 -23.05 -1.77 -21.86
CA PRO A 170 -23.90 -2.32 -20.81
C PRO A 170 -24.67 -3.50 -21.39
N ASP A 171 -24.12 -4.71 -21.28
CA ASP A 171 -24.88 -5.93 -21.58
C ASP A 171 -25.30 -6.68 -20.32
N ASN A 172 -26.56 -7.08 -20.33
CA ASN A 172 -27.33 -7.64 -19.22
C ASN A 172 -26.75 -8.98 -18.76
N ILE A 173 -26.12 -9.02 -17.59
CA ILE A 173 -25.76 -10.30 -16.96
C ILE A 173 -26.76 -10.66 -15.85
N HIS A 174 -27.41 -11.80 -16.09
CA HIS A 174 -28.27 -12.53 -15.17
C HIS A 174 -27.62 -12.72 -13.80
N ARG A 175 -28.41 -12.43 -12.76
CA ARG A 175 -28.10 -12.67 -11.34
C ARG A 175 -27.97 -14.17 -11.07
N GLY A 176 -26.78 -14.72 -11.26
CA GLY A 176 -26.38 -16.02 -10.72
C GLY A 176 -25.98 -15.88 -9.26
N SER A 177 -26.89 -16.25 -8.36
CA SER A 177 -26.65 -16.34 -6.91
C SER A 177 -25.65 -17.47 -6.61
N GLY A 178 -24.36 -17.13 -6.46
CA GLY A 178 -23.32 -18.00 -5.93
C GLY A 178 -22.80 -17.49 -4.60
N LYS A 179 -23.11 -18.21 -3.51
CA LYS A 179 -22.69 -17.94 -2.14
C LYS A 179 -21.16 -18.09 -1.99
N ASN A 180 -20.61 -17.34 -1.02
CA ASN A 180 -19.28 -17.46 -0.38
C ASN A 180 -18.21 -16.47 -0.87
N GLY A 181 -18.39 -15.19 -0.60
CA GLY A 181 -17.30 -14.21 -0.55
C GLY A 181 -17.40 -13.46 0.77
N THR A 182 -16.46 -13.71 1.69
CA THR A 182 -16.33 -13.00 2.96
C THR A 182 -16.09 -11.52 2.65
N GLY A 183 -17.13 -10.70 2.80
CA GLY A 183 -17.04 -9.27 2.57
C GLY A 183 -16.09 -8.63 3.56
N LEU A 184 -15.01 -8.03 3.06
CA LEU A 184 -14.18 -7.12 3.82
C LEU A 184 -14.54 -5.69 3.41
N ILE A 185 -15.57 -5.13 4.04
CA ILE A 185 -15.73 -3.68 4.13
C ILE A 185 -15.95 -3.34 5.59
N ALA A 186 -14.92 -2.78 6.20
CA ALA A 186 -15.06 -1.89 7.34
C ALA A 186 -13.90 -0.87 7.28
N LEU A 187 -14.21 0.31 6.73
CA LEU A 187 -13.56 1.55 7.09
C LEU A 187 -13.63 1.68 8.63
N GLY A 188 -12.51 1.42 9.29
CA GLY A 188 -12.39 1.45 10.75
C GLY A 188 -11.30 0.49 11.21
N SER A 189 -10.10 1.01 11.44
CA SER A 189 -8.97 0.33 12.12
C SER A 189 -8.79 -1.14 11.70
N VAL A 190 -8.01 -1.40 10.67
CA VAL A 190 -7.57 -2.76 10.35
C VAL A 190 -6.73 -3.27 11.52
N SER A 191 -7.36 -4.07 12.38
CA SER A 191 -6.64 -5.03 13.20
C SER A 191 -6.10 -6.06 12.24
N ILE A 192 -4.81 -5.97 11.91
CA ILE A 192 -4.10 -7.03 11.20
C ILE A 192 -4.13 -8.24 12.13
N VAL A 193 -5.07 -9.16 11.88
CA VAL A 193 -5.00 -10.50 12.47
C VAL A 193 -3.84 -11.19 11.75
N VAL A 194 -2.66 -11.10 12.37
CA VAL A 194 -1.50 -11.92 12.03
C VAL A 194 -1.95 -13.38 12.17
N GLY A 195 -2.23 -14.01 11.05
CA GLY A 195 -2.55 -15.43 10.96
C GLY A 195 -1.36 -16.23 11.45
N LEU A 196 -1.44 -16.65 12.71
CA LEU A 196 -0.62 -17.69 13.31
C LEU A 196 -0.54 -18.89 12.36
N ALA A 197 0.69 -19.22 11.99
CA ALA A 197 1.05 -20.40 11.22
C ALA A 197 0.38 -21.65 11.80
N MET A 198 -0.59 -22.21 11.07
CA MET A 198 -1.07 -23.57 11.30
C MET A 198 0.02 -24.54 10.85
N MET A 199 0.87 -24.97 11.78
CA MET A 199 1.71 -26.15 11.59
C MET A 199 0.83 -27.39 11.40
N PRO A 200 1.10 -28.26 10.41
CA PRO A 200 0.53 -29.60 10.43
C PRO A 200 1.18 -30.39 11.56
N LEU A 201 0.40 -30.71 12.59
CA LEU A 201 0.78 -31.61 13.66
C LEU A 201 0.85 -33.03 13.09
N VAL A 202 2.07 -33.55 12.92
CA VAL A 202 2.33 -34.94 12.52
C VAL A 202 1.79 -35.87 13.60
N ILE A 203 0.73 -36.62 13.30
CA ILE A 203 0.24 -37.69 14.17
C ILE A 203 1.14 -38.91 13.96
N ILE A 204 2.18 -39.04 14.80
CA ILE A 204 2.92 -40.30 14.97
C ILE A 204 2.08 -41.20 15.88
N GLY A 205 1.20 -41.98 15.26
CA GLY A 205 0.48 -43.06 15.92
C GLY A 205 1.34 -44.32 16.03
N ALA A 206 2.08 -44.45 17.14
CA ALA A 206 2.63 -45.73 17.55
C ALA A 206 1.57 -46.55 18.30
N LYS A 207 1.23 -47.75 17.82
CA LYS A 207 0.77 -48.84 18.70
C LYS A 207 1.35 -50.19 18.30
N ARG A 208 1.90 -50.81 19.34
CA ARG A 208 2.59 -52.10 19.42
C ARG A 208 1.69 -53.29 19.13
N HIS A 209 2.32 -54.32 18.56
CA HIS A 209 2.08 -55.76 18.62
C HIS A 209 0.93 -56.31 19.48
N LYS A 210 0.21 -57.29 18.91
CA LYS A 210 -0.11 -58.54 19.61
C LYS A 210 -0.10 -59.72 18.63
N THR A 211 0.62 -60.76 19.03
CA THR A 211 0.78 -62.09 18.43
C THR A 211 -0.43 -62.99 18.66
N ALA A 212 -0.76 -63.85 17.68
CA ALA A 212 -1.32 -65.21 17.80
C ALA A 212 -1.32 -65.79 16.36
N ASN A 213 -0.46 -66.73 16.01
CA ASN A 213 -0.58 -68.17 16.26
C ASN A 213 -1.82 -68.77 15.56
N GLU A 214 -1.62 -69.39 14.40
CA GLU A 214 -2.45 -70.50 13.93
C GLU A 214 -1.63 -71.35 12.94
N ASP A 215 -1.36 -72.58 13.38
CA ASP A 215 -0.96 -73.74 12.59
C ASP A 215 -2.03 -74.06 11.53
N ILE A 216 -1.59 -74.45 10.33
CA ILE A 216 -1.91 -75.69 9.56
C ILE A 216 -1.25 -75.59 8.18
#